data_AF-A0A562ZEN4-F1
#
_entry.id   AF-A0A562ZEN4-F1
#
_cell.length_a   1.000
_cell.length_b   1.000
_cell.length_c   1.000
_cell.angle_alpha   90.00
_cell.angle_beta   90.00
_cell.angle_gamma   90.00
#
_symmetry.space_group_name_H-M   'P 1'
#
loop_
_entity.id
_entity.type
_entity.pdbx_description
1 polymer ?
#
loop_
_entity_poly.entity_id
_entity_poly.type
_entity_poly.pdbx_seq_one_letter_code
_entity_poly.pdbx_strand_id
1 'polypeptide(L)'
;MVKSRPQVTRTFGPIHFEDLDPHRFEDLIRELIYDYKEWQSIEATGRGGSDDGFDIRAYEKVRLESSDVEDDSDTETKIAHPMEGNLWMIQGKREKQIGPTRMKAILAEVSSEKPPYGYILAASASFSKKTYDVFREELRKRGVMEFYLWGSAELEDMLHLPKNDRVLFTFFGVSLVTRRRSRVAELRSSVGAKNKLLRMWGEGHQLHQSLLIRDTADLHYPDREAYSDFKTRPRWKEYIAFGHHPLGLRIHVRDHYAFVDLERKEWDFTPALDLLGRQGGRDTEAEDGNEDGQRESVEGFWKFLPQAKQARFVVDGLLRYDAMTLIDEKGDVAHGMPHIYAEFIGKAGPFAGFWQHLQVRGEEVTLGDEFKRLMVFPKAFPPRRLGKVYKDAPLQFDANTREALKKYEAIDTLYDVENRLAHLQVGDVVLGEPTTDVYLQITNIYKVRADTYRKEHSDFRVQRNMEWQLQRDLQQEVLTVYEVDRIYGWMLERMTANPTEKSGPRKGRS
;
A
#
# COMPACT_ATOMS: atom_id res chain seq x y z
N MET A 1 34.96 2.29 -4.48
CA MET A 1 33.92 2.55 -3.47
C MET A 1 33.86 1.36 -2.52
N VAL A 2 34.24 1.56 -1.25
CA VAL A 2 34.21 0.55 -0.20
C VAL A 2 32.75 0.28 0.17
N LYS A 3 32.26 -0.94 -0.01
CA LYS A 3 30.93 -1.36 0.47
C LYS A 3 30.94 -1.30 2.00
N SER A 4 30.34 -0.27 2.58
CA SER A 4 30.00 -0.26 4.00
C SER A 4 29.05 -1.42 4.26
N ARG A 5 29.48 -2.37 5.11
CA ARG A 5 28.59 -3.41 5.63
C ARG A 5 27.40 -2.71 6.30
N PRO A 6 26.16 -3.16 6.09
CA PRO A 6 25.00 -2.58 6.77
C PRO A 6 25.20 -2.75 8.28
N GLN A 7 25.37 -1.63 8.98
CA GLN A 7 25.39 -1.60 10.43
C GLN A 7 23.95 -1.84 10.88
N VAL A 8 23.69 -3.03 11.42
CA VAL A 8 22.37 -3.41 11.93
C VAL A 8 21.97 -2.40 13.00
N THR A 9 21.05 -1.50 12.66
CA THR A 9 20.67 -0.32 13.46
C THR A 9 19.30 -0.47 14.12
N ARG A 10 18.86 -1.72 14.34
CA ARG A 10 17.72 -2.04 15.21
C ARG A 10 17.94 -3.38 15.92
N THR A 11 18.86 -3.39 16.88
CA THR A 11 18.77 -4.27 18.04
C THR A 11 17.85 -3.60 19.07
N PHE A 12 17.27 -4.35 20.01
CA PHE A 12 16.69 -3.75 21.21
C PHE A 12 17.75 -2.77 21.76
N GLY A 13 17.38 -1.51 21.98
CA GLY A 13 18.28 -0.59 22.67
C GLY A 13 18.65 -1.21 24.02
N PRO A 14 19.86 -0.96 24.54
CA PRO A 14 20.29 -1.54 25.81
C PRO A 14 19.24 -1.26 26.89
N ILE A 15 18.91 -2.27 27.70
CA ILE A 15 17.93 -2.11 28.77
C ILE A 15 18.50 -1.11 29.80
N HIS A 16 17.78 0.00 30.01
CA HIS A 16 18.17 1.04 30.96
C HIS A 16 17.76 0.67 32.39
N PHE A 17 18.49 -0.26 33.01
CA PHE A 17 18.27 -0.66 34.41
C PHE A 17 18.36 0.52 35.41
N GLU A 18 19.03 1.60 35.03
CA GLU A 18 19.15 2.83 35.83
C GLU A 18 17.79 3.54 36.04
N ASP A 19 16.84 3.34 35.13
CA ASP A 19 15.52 3.99 35.18
C ASP A 19 14.55 3.31 36.16
N LEU A 20 14.89 2.10 36.63
CA LEU A 20 14.13 1.40 37.66
C LEU A 20 14.43 1.97 39.04
N ASP A 21 13.39 2.21 39.84
CA ASP A 21 13.51 2.50 41.27
C ASP A 21 14.31 1.38 42.00
N PRO A 22 15.14 1.68 43.02
CA PRO A 22 15.97 0.67 43.71
C PRO A 22 15.19 -0.57 44.17
N HIS A 23 14.01 -0.39 44.77
CA HIS A 23 13.18 -1.53 45.21
C HIS A 23 12.58 -2.30 44.04
N ARG A 24 12.32 -1.62 42.91
CA ARG A 24 11.87 -2.28 41.67
C ARG A 24 12.99 -3.10 41.03
N PHE A 25 14.24 -2.66 41.16
CA PHE A 25 15.39 -3.43 40.70
C PHE A 25 15.63 -4.69 41.56
N GLU A 26 15.44 -4.60 42.87
CA GLU A 26 15.44 -5.76 43.78
C GLU A 26 14.31 -6.75 43.44
N ASP A 27 13.10 -6.24 43.18
CA ASP A 27 11.96 -7.05 42.73
C ASP A 27 12.25 -7.74 41.39
N LEU A 28 12.88 -7.05 40.44
CA LEU A 28 13.31 -7.63 39.16
C LEU A 28 14.25 -8.82 39.38
N ILE A 29 15.26 -8.65 40.23
CA ILE A 29 16.21 -9.72 40.56
C ILE A 29 15.49 -10.89 41.23
N ARG A 30 14.56 -10.61 42.15
CA ARG A 30 13.73 -11.64 42.80
C ARG A 30 12.91 -12.44 41.78
N GLU A 31 12.27 -11.77 40.83
CA GLU A 31 11.50 -12.42 39.77
C GLU A 31 12.38 -13.30 38.88
N LEU A 32 13.62 -12.89 38.59
CA LEU A 32 14.59 -13.72 37.86
C LEU A 32 15.10 -14.90 38.69
N ILE A 33 15.22 -14.74 40.00
CA ILE A 33 15.70 -15.78 40.92
C ILE A 33 14.73 -16.96 41.01
N TYR A 34 13.41 -16.76 41.00
CA TYR A 34 12.44 -17.87 41.14
C TYR A 34 12.70 -19.04 40.18
N ASP A 35 13.09 -18.74 38.94
CA ASP A 35 13.35 -19.74 37.89
C ASP A 35 14.85 -20.06 37.70
N TYR A 36 15.70 -19.61 38.62
CA TYR A 36 17.14 -19.85 38.56
C TYR A 36 17.54 -21.23 39.09
N LYS A 37 16.93 -21.68 40.20
CA LYS A 37 17.17 -22.98 40.87
C LYS A 37 15.87 -23.53 41.47
N GLU A 38 15.87 -24.80 41.89
CA GLU A 38 14.77 -25.39 42.65
C GLU A 38 14.83 -24.92 44.12
N TRP A 39 14.10 -23.84 44.42
CA TRP A 39 14.06 -23.26 45.77
C TRP A 39 13.05 -23.95 46.67
N GLN A 40 13.40 -24.12 47.94
CA GLN A 40 12.49 -24.50 49.01
C GLN A 40 11.74 -23.28 49.57
N SER A 41 12.44 -22.18 49.79
CA SER A 41 11.85 -20.88 50.17
C SER A 41 12.72 -19.73 49.69
N ILE A 42 12.08 -18.59 49.42
CA ILE A 42 12.73 -17.32 49.09
C ILE A 42 12.10 -16.24 49.98
N GLU A 43 12.93 -15.52 50.71
CA GLU A 43 12.58 -14.46 51.65
C GLU A 43 13.14 -13.12 51.14
N ALA A 44 12.28 -12.10 51.04
CA ALA A 44 12.68 -10.75 50.67
C ALA A 44 13.05 -9.96 51.93
N THR A 45 14.33 -10.01 52.32
CA THR A 45 14.84 -9.35 53.53
C THR A 45 15.02 -7.84 53.36
N GLY A 46 15.16 -7.35 52.12
CA GLY A 46 15.41 -5.92 51.82
C GLY A 46 14.23 -4.96 52.05
N ARG A 47 12.97 -5.43 52.05
CA ARG A 47 11.79 -4.55 52.25
C ARG A 47 11.48 -4.19 53.71
N GLY A 48 12.12 -4.88 54.67
CA GLY A 48 11.80 -4.79 56.10
C GLY A 48 12.52 -3.68 56.88
N GLY A 49 13.48 -2.97 56.27
CA GLY A 49 14.18 -1.85 56.89
C GLY A 49 15.21 -2.21 57.98
N SER A 50 15.49 -3.49 58.24
CA SER A 50 16.64 -3.90 59.07
C SER A 50 17.85 -4.19 58.18
N ASP A 51 18.85 -3.31 58.30
CA ASP A 51 19.91 -3.03 57.34
C ASP A 51 21.11 -4.00 57.46
N ASP A 52 20.87 -5.32 57.37
CA ASP A 52 21.97 -6.31 57.36
C ASP A 52 22.63 -6.46 55.98
N GLY A 53 22.37 -5.55 55.04
CA GLY A 53 23.05 -5.46 53.75
C GLY A 53 22.57 -6.43 52.66
N PHE A 54 21.70 -7.41 52.96
CA PHE A 54 21.23 -8.43 52.01
C PHE A 54 19.77 -8.28 51.61
N ASP A 55 19.51 -8.35 50.31
CA ASP A 55 18.20 -8.03 49.74
C ASP A 55 17.27 -9.26 49.66
N ILE A 56 17.83 -10.44 49.37
CA ILE A 56 17.08 -11.70 49.24
C ILE A 56 17.85 -12.84 49.91
N ARG A 57 17.14 -13.65 50.68
CA ARG A 57 17.63 -14.90 51.28
C ARG A 57 16.85 -16.07 50.69
N ALA A 58 17.54 -17.09 50.20
CA ALA A 58 16.88 -18.25 49.59
C ALA A 58 17.47 -19.56 50.12
N TYR A 59 16.64 -20.59 50.23
CA TYR A 59 17.04 -21.93 50.66
C TYR A 59 16.84 -22.86 49.48
N GLU A 60 17.93 -23.43 48.97
CA GLU A 60 17.89 -24.40 47.87
C GLU A 60 17.47 -25.77 48.40
N LYS A 61 16.60 -26.46 47.66
CA LYS A 61 16.12 -27.79 48.04
C LYS A 61 17.22 -28.82 47.84
N VAL A 62 17.76 -29.37 48.93
CA VAL A 62 18.75 -30.45 48.87
C VAL A 62 18.02 -31.78 48.69
N ARG A 63 18.26 -32.49 47.59
CA ARG A 63 17.84 -33.89 47.45
C ARG A 63 18.83 -34.73 48.25
N LEU A 64 18.44 -35.14 49.45
CA LEU A 64 19.15 -36.23 50.15
C LEU A 64 18.88 -37.51 49.36
N GLU A 65 19.87 -37.95 48.58
CA GLU A 65 19.90 -39.33 48.14
C GLU A 65 20.04 -40.18 49.41
N SER A 66 18.98 -40.89 49.78
CA SER A 66 19.04 -41.89 50.83
C SER A 66 20.04 -42.96 50.40
N SER A 67 21.26 -42.86 50.91
CA SER A 67 22.20 -43.98 50.90
C SER A 67 21.63 -45.05 51.83
N ASP A 68 21.05 -46.09 51.24
CA ASP A 68 20.78 -47.36 51.93
C ASP A 68 22.12 -47.90 52.45
N VAL A 69 22.42 -47.63 53.71
CA VAL A 69 23.43 -48.35 54.47
C VAL A 69 22.73 -48.85 55.72
N GLU A 70 22.35 -50.12 55.68
CA GLU A 70 22.15 -50.93 56.88
C GLU A 70 23.49 -50.95 57.63
N ASP A 71 23.62 -50.23 58.75
CA ASP A 71 24.48 -50.73 59.82
C ASP A 71 24.08 -50.21 61.21
N ASP A 72 24.15 -51.14 62.14
CA ASP A 72 23.66 -51.15 63.50
C ASP A 72 24.72 -50.53 64.43
N SER A 73 24.57 -49.25 64.80
CA SER A 73 25.20 -48.72 66.03
C SER A 73 24.57 -47.41 66.50
N ASP A 74 24.29 -47.35 67.81
CA ASP A 74 23.79 -46.21 68.58
C ASP A 74 24.72 -44.97 68.46
N THR A 75 24.56 -44.21 67.37
CA THR A 75 25.06 -42.83 67.30
C THR A 75 23.89 -41.95 66.90
N GLU A 76 23.49 -41.03 67.79
CA GLU A 76 22.44 -40.03 67.53
C GLU A 76 22.65 -39.38 66.15
N THR A 77 21.91 -39.87 65.16
CA THR A 77 21.91 -39.29 63.82
C THR A 77 21.15 -37.98 63.96
N LYS A 78 21.85 -36.84 63.92
CA LYS A 78 21.22 -35.52 63.87
C LYS A 78 20.30 -35.49 62.66
N ILE A 79 19.00 -35.65 62.89
CA ILE A 79 17.96 -35.48 61.88
C ILE A 79 18.00 -34.00 61.50
N ALA A 80 18.57 -33.69 60.34
CA ALA A 80 18.62 -32.34 59.78
C ALA A 80 17.19 -31.77 59.73
N HIS A 81 16.98 -30.60 60.33
CA HIS A 81 15.65 -30.00 60.35
C HIS A 81 15.19 -29.69 58.92
N PRO A 82 13.89 -29.82 58.59
CA PRO A 82 13.36 -29.55 57.25
C PRO A 82 13.55 -28.10 56.74
N MET A 83 14.20 -27.21 57.49
CA MET A 83 14.62 -25.85 57.07
C MET A 83 16.13 -25.71 56.82
N GLU A 84 16.90 -26.81 56.80
CA GLU A 84 18.36 -26.83 56.56
C GLU A 84 18.72 -27.05 55.08
N GLY A 85 18.07 -26.32 54.17
CA GLY A 85 18.52 -26.26 52.77
C GLY A 85 19.84 -25.49 52.63
N ASN A 86 20.53 -25.66 51.49
CA ASN A 86 21.71 -24.85 51.18
C ASN A 86 21.32 -23.37 51.17
N LEU A 87 21.96 -22.56 52.03
CA LEU A 87 21.63 -21.14 52.17
C LEU A 87 22.24 -20.32 51.05
N TRP A 88 21.41 -19.57 50.33
CA TRP A 88 21.79 -18.62 49.31
C TRP A 88 21.51 -17.18 49.76
N MET A 89 22.49 -16.31 49.56
CA MET A 89 22.34 -14.88 49.81
C MET A 89 22.49 -14.12 48.49
N ILE A 90 21.51 -13.28 48.18
CA ILE A 90 21.45 -12.53 46.94
C ILE A 90 21.36 -11.04 47.27
N GLN A 91 22.21 -10.25 46.62
CA GLN A 91 22.29 -8.81 46.81
C GLN A 91 22.13 -8.10 45.47
N GLY A 92 21.21 -7.13 45.42
CA GLY A 92 20.91 -6.27 44.30
C GLY A 92 21.54 -4.89 44.49
N LYS A 93 22.47 -4.48 43.63
CA LYS A 93 23.08 -3.14 43.67
C LYS A 93 22.84 -2.37 42.38
N ARG A 94 21.96 -1.37 42.45
CA ARG A 94 21.70 -0.43 41.35
C ARG A 94 22.74 0.71 41.36
N GLU A 95 23.95 0.41 40.90
CA GLU A 95 25.03 1.40 40.72
C GLU A 95 25.44 1.47 39.23
N LYS A 96 25.93 2.63 38.77
CA LYS A 96 26.41 2.79 37.38
C LYS A 96 27.72 2.06 37.11
N GLN A 97 28.56 1.97 38.14
CA GLN A 97 29.87 1.32 38.04
C GLN A 97 30.28 0.75 39.41
N ILE A 98 30.68 -0.53 39.43
CA ILE A 98 31.22 -1.19 40.62
C ILE A 98 32.67 -1.55 40.33
N GLY A 99 33.60 -0.89 41.00
CA GLY A 99 35.04 -1.16 40.92
C GLY A 99 35.54 -2.14 41.99
N PRO A 100 36.81 -2.58 41.92
CA PRO A 100 37.38 -3.55 42.85
C PRO A 100 37.33 -3.14 44.33
N THR A 101 37.51 -1.85 44.65
CA THR A 101 37.43 -1.34 46.02
C THR A 101 36.01 -1.41 46.58
N ARG A 102 35.02 -1.02 45.76
CA ARG A 102 33.60 -1.11 46.12
C ARG A 102 33.16 -2.56 46.27
N MET A 103 33.64 -3.46 45.41
CA MET A 103 33.40 -4.89 45.51
C MET A 103 33.88 -5.46 46.86
N LYS A 104 35.08 -5.09 47.32
CA LYS A 104 35.58 -5.52 48.63
C LYS A 104 34.75 -4.98 49.79
N ALA A 105 34.21 -3.77 49.67
CA ALA A 105 33.33 -3.19 50.68
C ALA A 105 32.00 -3.95 50.77
N ILE A 106 31.40 -4.28 49.62
CA ILE A 106 30.15 -5.07 49.56
C ILE A 106 30.38 -6.46 50.16
N LEU A 107 31.47 -7.13 49.79
CA LEU A 107 31.79 -8.47 50.28
C LEU A 107 32.22 -8.50 51.76
N ALA A 108 32.53 -7.35 52.38
CA ALA A 108 32.89 -7.28 53.79
C ALA A 108 31.74 -7.74 54.69
N GLU A 109 30.49 -7.55 54.25
CA GLU A 109 29.25 -7.90 54.95
C GLU A 109 29.00 -9.42 55.01
N VAL A 110 29.70 -10.22 54.20
CA VAL A 110 29.55 -11.69 54.18
C VAL A 110 30.31 -12.31 55.36
N SER A 111 29.59 -12.99 56.27
CA SER A 111 30.19 -13.63 57.45
C SER A 111 31.20 -14.73 57.09
N SER A 112 32.41 -14.64 57.65
CA SER A 112 33.45 -15.67 57.52
C SER A 112 33.26 -16.83 58.50
N GLU A 113 32.49 -16.65 59.57
CA GLU A 113 32.25 -17.69 60.59
C GLU A 113 31.14 -18.65 60.18
N LYS A 114 30.14 -18.15 59.43
CA LYS A 114 29.03 -18.93 58.87
C LYS A 114 28.73 -18.44 57.44
N PRO A 115 29.59 -18.79 56.47
CA PRO A 115 29.38 -18.37 55.08
C PRO A 115 28.13 -19.02 54.50
N PRO A 116 27.39 -18.32 53.62
CA PRO A 116 26.33 -18.96 52.85
C PRO A 116 26.92 -20.02 51.91
N TYR A 117 26.12 -21.01 51.56
CA TYR A 117 26.49 -22.00 50.54
C TYR A 117 26.68 -21.31 49.18
N GLY A 118 25.74 -20.44 48.82
CA GLY A 118 25.73 -19.73 47.55
C GLY A 118 25.61 -18.21 47.70
N TYR A 119 26.27 -17.45 46.84
CA TYR A 119 26.19 -15.98 46.84
C TYR A 119 25.98 -15.41 45.43
N ILE A 120 24.96 -14.57 45.25
CA ILE A 120 24.68 -13.89 43.98
C ILE A 120 24.73 -12.38 44.18
N LEU A 121 25.60 -11.70 43.45
CA LEU A 121 25.59 -10.24 43.37
C LEU A 121 25.05 -9.82 42.01
N ALA A 122 23.90 -9.17 42.00
CA ALA A 122 23.27 -8.66 40.80
C ALA A 122 23.36 -7.13 40.75
N ALA A 123 23.87 -6.58 39.64
CA ALA A 123 24.05 -5.14 39.50
C ALA A 123 23.68 -4.62 38.12
N SER A 124 23.21 -3.38 38.08
CA SER A 124 22.94 -2.64 36.84
C SER A 124 24.21 -2.22 36.08
N ALA A 125 25.40 -2.51 36.61
CA ALA A 125 26.69 -2.13 36.04
C ALA A 125 27.34 -3.27 35.23
N SER A 126 28.21 -2.90 34.30
CA SER A 126 29.17 -3.83 33.70
C SER A 126 30.41 -3.97 34.59
N PHE A 127 30.92 -5.19 34.75
CA PHE A 127 32.09 -5.47 35.57
C PHE A 127 33.37 -5.66 34.74
N SER A 128 34.49 -5.13 35.23
CA SER A 128 35.81 -5.40 34.62
C SER A 128 36.35 -6.76 35.07
N LYS A 129 37.25 -7.36 34.27
CA LYS A 129 37.93 -8.62 34.63
C LYS A 129 38.57 -8.57 36.03
N LYS A 130 39.26 -7.46 36.35
CA LYS A 130 39.86 -7.26 37.67
C LYS A 130 38.83 -7.30 38.82
N THR A 131 37.61 -6.86 38.56
CA THR A 131 36.52 -6.89 39.56
C THR A 131 35.98 -8.31 39.74
N TYR A 132 35.84 -9.07 38.66
CA TYR A 132 35.52 -10.51 38.73
C TYR A 132 36.59 -11.28 39.51
N ASP A 133 37.88 -11.05 39.25
CA ASP A 133 38.97 -11.77 39.92
C ASP A 133 38.94 -11.51 41.45
N VAL A 134 38.76 -10.24 41.86
CA VAL A 134 38.60 -9.87 43.27
C VAL A 134 37.35 -10.52 43.90
N PHE A 135 36.21 -10.53 43.19
CA PHE A 135 34.99 -11.17 43.67
C PHE A 135 35.20 -12.66 43.97
N ARG A 136 35.85 -13.39 43.05
CA ARG A 136 36.12 -14.82 43.23
C ARG A 136 37.10 -15.09 44.36
N GLU A 137 38.17 -14.31 44.46
CA GLU A 137 39.20 -14.52 45.49
C GLU A 137 38.66 -14.27 46.90
N GLU A 138 37.88 -13.20 47.10
CA GLU A 138 37.33 -12.85 48.42
C GLU A 138 36.28 -13.86 48.89
N LEU A 139 35.37 -14.31 48.02
CA LEU A 139 34.35 -15.29 48.39
C LEU A 139 34.93 -16.68 48.67
N ARG A 140 35.96 -17.09 47.91
CA ARG A 140 36.70 -18.34 48.20
C ARG A 140 37.41 -18.30 49.54
N LYS A 141 38.05 -17.18 49.89
CA LYS A 141 38.69 -17.01 51.20
C LYS A 141 37.70 -17.12 52.36
N ARG A 142 36.46 -16.70 52.13
CA ARG A 142 35.37 -16.75 53.11
C ARG A 142 34.66 -18.11 53.17
N GLY A 143 34.98 -19.05 52.28
CA GLY A 143 34.42 -20.40 52.29
C GLY A 143 33.06 -20.55 51.61
N VAL A 144 32.68 -19.62 50.72
CA VAL A 144 31.45 -19.75 49.91
C VAL A 144 31.67 -20.74 48.77
N MET A 145 30.73 -21.69 48.61
CA MET A 145 30.88 -22.82 47.69
C MET A 145 30.50 -22.46 46.25
N GLU A 146 29.35 -21.79 46.05
CA GLU A 146 28.90 -21.31 44.74
C GLU A 146 28.75 -19.79 44.74
N PHE A 147 29.16 -19.13 43.65
CA PHE A 147 28.94 -17.69 43.53
C PHE A 147 28.78 -17.24 42.09
N TYR A 148 27.87 -16.28 41.89
CA TYR A 148 27.57 -15.71 40.59
C TYR A 148 27.55 -14.18 40.69
N LEU A 149 28.10 -13.55 39.66
CA LEU A 149 28.05 -12.11 39.49
C LEU A 149 27.18 -11.86 38.27
N TRP A 150 26.07 -11.14 38.43
CA TRP A 150 25.14 -10.78 37.36
C TRP A 150 25.28 -9.29 37.05
N GLY A 151 26.02 -8.96 35.99
CA GLY A 151 26.11 -7.61 35.46
C GLY A 151 24.98 -7.26 34.50
N SER A 152 24.99 -6.03 34.00
CA SER A 152 23.97 -5.51 33.08
C SER A 152 23.75 -6.41 31.85
N ALA A 153 24.83 -6.92 31.25
CA ALA A 153 24.75 -7.79 30.07
C ALA A 153 24.11 -9.14 30.39
N GLU A 154 24.47 -9.76 31.52
CA GLU A 154 23.90 -11.05 31.93
C GLU A 154 22.41 -10.91 32.32
N LEU A 155 22.05 -9.81 32.98
CA LEU A 155 20.64 -9.48 33.27
C LEU A 155 19.84 -9.24 31.99
N GLU A 156 20.39 -8.54 31.01
CA GLU A 156 19.75 -8.30 29.71
C GLU A 156 19.56 -9.62 28.92
N ASP A 157 20.58 -10.47 28.88
CA ASP A 157 20.50 -11.79 28.24
C ASP A 157 19.43 -12.66 28.91
N MET A 158 19.38 -12.67 30.24
CA MET A 158 18.35 -13.39 30.99
C MET A 158 16.94 -12.86 30.69
N LEU A 159 16.76 -11.53 30.59
CA LEU A 159 15.45 -10.93 30.31
C LEU A 159 14.95 -11.17 28.89
N HIS A 160 15.85 -11.33 27.92
CA HIS A 160 15.48 -11.65 26.54
C HIS A 160 15.09 -13.13 26.32
N LEU A 161 15.26 -14.00 27.32
CA LEU A 161 14.78 -15.37 27.24
C LEU A 161 13.24 -15.41 27.18
N PRO A 162 12.62 -16.23 26.30
CA PRO A 162 11.16 -16.31 26.18
C PRO A 162 10.41 -16.61 27.48
N LYS A 163 11.03 -17.35 28.41
CA LYS A 163 10.46 -17.64 29.73
C LYS A 163 10.29 -16.39 30.61
N ASN A 164 11.12 -15.37 30.37
CA ASN A 164 11.15 -14.13 31.15
C ASN A 164 10.39 -12.98 30.46
N ASP A 165 9.61 -13.23 29.39
CA ASP A 165 8.82 -12.20 28.69
C ASP A 165 7.83 -11.48 29.62
N ARG A 166 7.27 -12.20 30.61
CA ARG A 166 6.43 -11.61 31.66
C ARG A 166 7.21 -10.59 32.49
N VAL A 167 8.45 -10.91 32.84
CA VAL A 167 9.33 -10.04 33.65
C VAL A 167 9.73 -8.82 32.81
N LEU A 168 10.16 -9.03 31.57
CA LEU A 168 10.48 -7.95 30.64
C LEU A 168 9.29 -6.98 30.42
N PHE A 169 8.08 -7.51 30.29
CA PHE A 169 6.87 -6.69 30.14
C PHE A 169 6.52 -5.94 31.43
N THR A 170 6.61 -6.60 32.59
CA THR A 170 6.22 -6.02 33.88
C THR A 170 7.12 -4.85 34.29
N PHE A 171 8.43 -4.97 34.06
CA PHE A 171 9.40 -3.96 34.51
C PHE A 171 9.77 -2.93 33.43
N PHE A 172 9.73 -3.30 32.15
CA PHE A 172 10.17 -2.43 31.05
C PHE A 172 9.10 -2.15 30.00
N GLY A 173 7.89 -2.73 30.13
CA GLY A 173 6.80 -2.53 29.16
C GLY A 173 7.05 -3.16 27.79
N VAL A 174 8.06 -4.02 27.66
CA VAL A 174 8.45 -4.67 26.40
C VAL A 174 8.01 -6.14 26.42
N SER A 175 7.28 -6.59 25.41
CA SER A 175 6.96 -8.02 25.20
C SER A 175 7.30 -8.44 23.77
N LEU A 176 8.11 -9.48 23.65
CA LEU A 176 8.48 -10.14 22.40
C LEU A 176 7.31 -10.99 21.87
N VAL A 177 6.56 -11.64 22.78
CA VAL A 177 5.41 -12.49 22.43
C VAL A 177 4.23 -11.67 21.91
N THR A 178 3.94 -10.52 22.51
CA THR A 178 2.84 -9.63 22.10
C THR A 178 3.05 -9.08 20.68
N ARG A 179 4.28 -8.71 20.32
CA ARG A 179 4.62 -8.29 18.95
C ARG A 179 4.47 -9.40 17.93
N ARG A 180 4.90 -10.63 18.26
CA ARG A 180 4.72 -11.80 17.36
C ARG A 180 3.25 -12.12 17.13
N ARG A 181 2.42 -12.08 18.19
CA ARG A 181 0.96 -12.29 18.09
C ARG A 181 0.29 -11.20 17.24
N SER A 182 0.68 -9.94 17.42
CA SER A 182 0.20 -8.81 16.61
C SER A 182 0.53 -8.97 15.12
N ARG A 183 1.79 -9.33 14.79
CA ARG A 183 2.19 -9.56 13.39
C ARG A 183 1.46 -10.73 12.73
N VAL A 184 1.23 -11.82 13.47
CA VAL A 184 0.45 -12.97 12.97
C VAL A 184 -1.00 -12.58 12.71
N ALA A 185 -1.61 -11.76 13.57
CA ALA A 185 -2.97 -11.25 13.37
C ALA A 185 -3.06 -10.36 12.11
N GLU A 186 -2.11 -9.45 11.92
CA GLU A 186 -2.02 -8.58 10.74
C GLU A 186 -1.89 -9.41 9.45
N LEU A 187 -0.99 -10.40 9.42
CA LEU A 187 -0.80 -11.29 8.27
C LEU A 187 -2.06 -12.11 7.97
N ARG A 188 -2.74 -12.63 9.01
CA ARG A 188 -4.01 -13.35 8.84
C ARG A 188 -5.10 -12.46 8.26
N SER A 189 -5.20 -11.22 8.73
CA SER A 189 -6.15 -10.24 8.20
C SER A 189 -5.89 -9.98 6.71
N SER A 190 -4.63 -9.67 6.36
CA SER A 190 -4.20 -9.42 4.99
C SER A 190 -4.48 -10.59 4.04
N VAL A 191 -4.12 -11.81 4.45
CA VAL A 191 -4.40 -13.03 3.67
C VAL A 191 -5.90 -13.29 3.57
N GLY A 192 -6.65 -13.03 4.65
CA GLY A 192 -8.11 -13.13 4.67
C GLY A 192 -8.77 -12.19 3.65
N ALA A 193 -8.36 -10.91 3.62
CA ALA A 193 -8.82 -9.93 2.66
C ALA A 193 -8.51 -10.35 1.21
N LYS A 194 -7.27 -10.78 0.95
CA LYS A 194 -6.87 -11.31 -0.36
C LYS A 194 -7.76 -12.47 -0.80
N ASN A 195 -7.90 -13.50 0.04
CA ASN A 195 -8.67 -14.70 -0.29
C ASN A 195 -10.16 -14.41 -0.49
N LYS A 196 -10.70 -13.44 0.25
CA LYS A 196 -12.07 -12.97 0.08
C LYS A 196 -12.29 -12.33 -1.28
N LEU A 197 -11.42 -11.40 -1.68
CA LEU A 197 -11.49 -10.76 -3.00
C LEU A 197 -11.30 -11.76 -4.15
N LEU A 198 -10.35 -12.69 -4.02
CA LEU A 198 -10.16 -13.77 -5.00
C LEU A 198 -11.38 -14.69 -5.11
N ARG A 199 -12.08 -14.94 -4.01
CA ARG A 199 -13.33 -15.72 -4.05
C ARG A 199 -14.45 -14.95 -4.75
N MET A 200 -14.54 -13.65 -4.51
CA MET A 200 -15.59 -12.80 -5.09
C MET A 200 -15.42 -12.61 -6.61
N TRP A 201 -14.18 -12.42 -7.07
CA TRP A 201 -13.92 -12.00 -8.45
C TRP A 201 -13.01 -12.93 -9.25
N GLY A 202 -12.55 -14.04 -8.66
CA GLY A 202 -11.70 -15.03 -9.29
C GLY A 202 -10.20 -14.67 -9.28
N GLU A 203 -9.39 -15.59 -9.80
CA GLU A 203 -7.93 -15.46 -9.89
C GLU A 203 -7.46 -14.82 -11.23
N GLY A 204 -8.42 -14.34 -12.03
CA GLY A 204 -8.16 -13.81 -13.37
C GLY A 204 -7.34 -12.52 -13.35
N HIS A 205 -6.54 -12.33 -14.41
CA HIS A 205 -5.72 -11.12 -14.60
C HIS A 205 -6.52 -9.96 -15.23
N GLN A 206 -7.74 -10.21 -15.67
CA GLN A 206 -8.65 -9.23 -16.26
C GLN A 206 -9.85 -9.06 -15.33
N LEU A 207 -9.71 -8.11 -14.39
CA LEU A 207 -10.81 -7.66 -13.55
C LEU A 207 -11.32 -6.33 -14.14
N HIS A 208 -12.62 -6.06 -14.03
CA HIS A 208 -13.18 -4.74 -14.29
C HIS A 208 -14.47 -4.60 -13.48
N GLN A 209 -14.30 -4.46 -12.16
CA GLN A 209 -15.42 -4.49 -11.20
C GLN A 209 -15.51 -3.16 -10.48
N SER A 210 -16.71 -2.56 -10.50
CA SER A 210 -17.02 -1.40 -9.67
C SER A 210 -17.06 -1.80 -8.20
N LEU A 211 -16.46 -0.98 -7.35
CA LEU A 211 -16.50 -1.13 -5.90
C LEU A 211 -16.54 0.24 -5.23
N LEU A 212 -17.11 0.28 -4.03
CA LEU A 212 -17.12 1.47 -3.20
C LEU A 212 -16.01 1.35 -2.16
N ILE A 213 -15.09 2.31 -2.10
CA ILE A 213 -14.15 2.41 -0.97
C ILE A 213 -14.67 3.45 -0.01
N ARG A 214 -14.75 3.10 1.27
CA ARG A 214 -15.29 3.93 2.35
C ARG A 214 -14.25 4.14 3.43
N ASP A 215 -14.17 5.36 3.93
CA ASP A 215 -13.38 5.71 5.09
C ASP A 215 -13.99 5.03 6.33
N THR A 216 -13.15 4.47 7.19
CA THR A 216 -13.59 3.87 8.45
C THR A 216 -14.12 4.92 9.43
N ALA A 217 -13.72 6.19 9.27
CA ALA A 217 -14.19 7.32 10.08
C ALA A 217 -15.48 7.98 9.53
N ASP A 218 -16.02 7.50 8.41
CA ASP A 218 -17.24 8.04 7.81
C ASP A 218 -18.49 7.71 8.63
N LEU A 219 -19.31 8.73 8.89
CA LEU A 219 -20.55 8.64 9.67
C LEU A 219 -21.79 9.12 8.92
N HIS A 220 -21.64 9.70 7.72
CA HIS A 220 -22.75 10.35 7.01
C HIS A 220 -23.07 9.72 5.67
N TYR A 221 -22.42 8.62 5.27
CA TYR A 221 -22.87 7.85 4.11
C TYR A 221 -24.35 7.41 4.26
N PRO A 222 -25.16 7.49 3.17
CA PRO A 222 -24.78 7.83 1.79
C PRO A 222 -24.87 9.33 1.43
N ASP A 223 -25.01 10.23 2.40
CA ASP A 223 -25.29 11.64 2.18
C ASP A 223 -24.01 12.45 1.89
N ARG A 224 -23.76 12.78 0.61
CA ARG A 224 -22.61 13.58 0.18
C ARG A 224 -22.67 15.03 0.70
N GLU A 225 -23.87 15.59 0.76
CA GLU A 225 -24.11 16.99 1.11
C GLU A 225 -23.82 17.31 2.58
N ALA A 226 -23.77 16.28 3.44
CA ALA A 226 -23.30 16.42 4.81
C ALA A 226 -21.83 16.91 4.90
N TYR A 227 -21.09 16.83 3.80
CA TYR A 227 -19.68 17.24 3.72
C TYR A 227 -19.49 18.38 2.71
N SER A 228 -19.17 19.58 3.19
CA SER A 228 -18.89 20.74 2.34
C SER A 228 -17.69 20.55 1.40
N ASP A 229 -16.73 19.71 1.77
CA ASP A 229 -15.51 19.44 1.02
C ASP A 229 -15.51 18.10 0.26
N PHE A 230 -16.66 17.41 0.16
CA PHE A 230 -16.78 16.07 -0.45
C PHE A 230 -16.15 15.98 -1.84
N LYS A 231 -16.36 17.01 -2.68
CA LYS A 231 -15.80 17.07 -4.05
C LYS A 231 -14.26 17.00 -4.06
N THR A 232 -13.61 17.56 -3.04
CA THR A 232 -12.13 17.60 -2.95
C THR A 232 -11.55 16.51 -2.06
N ARG A 233 -12.33 16.04 -1.08
CA ARG A 233 -11.95 15.05 -0.07
C ARG A 233 -13.14 14.12 0.20
N PRO A 234 -13.45 13.20 -0.72
CA PRO A 234 -14.54 12.27 -0.52
C PRO A 234 -14.19 11.32 0.64
N ARG A 235 -15.16 11.03 1.50
CA ARG A 235 -15.04 10.02 2.58
C ARG A 235 -15.39 8.64 2.06
N TRP A 236 -16.03 8.58 0.91
CA TRP A 236 -16.32 7.37 0.18
C TRP A 236 -16.38 7.71 -1.30
N LYS A 237 -15.94 6.81 -2.15
CA LYS A 237 -15.96 7.02 -3.60
C LYS A 237 -15.99 5.68 -4.32
N GLU A 238 -16.70 5.65 -5.45
CA GLU A 238 -16.70 4.51 -6.36
C GLU A 238 -15.41 4.50 -7.19
N TYR A 239 -14.81 3.31 -7.28
CA TYR A 239 -13.65 3.03 -8.10
C TYR A 239 -13.83 1.75 -8.90
N ILE A 240 -12.95 1.53 -9.87
CA ILE A 240 -12.94 0.33 -10.70
C ILE A 240 -11.70 -0.48 -10.36
N ALA A 241 -11.88 -1.67 -9.78
CA ALA A 241 -10.79 -2.63 -9.64
C ALA A 241 -10.53 -3.32 -10.96
N PHE A 242 -9.25 -3.39 -11.34
CA PHE A 242 -8.85 -3.96 -12.62
C PHE A 242 -7.80 -5.06 -12.56
N GLY A 243 -7.26 -5.35 -11.36
CA GLY A 243 -6.43 -6.53 -11.19
C GLY A 243 -5.94 -6.74 -9.76
N HIS A 244 -5.41 -7.93 -9.51
CA HIS A 244 -4.74 -8.25 -8.26
C HIS A 244 -3.23 -7.97 -8.35
N HIS A 245 -2.68 -7.42 -7.28
CA HIS A 245 -1.25 -7.28 -7.05
C HIS A 245 -0.86 -8.14 -5.83
N PRO A 246 0.40 -8.65 -5.73
CA PRO A 246 0.82 -9.43 -4.56
C PRO A 246 0.58 -8.75 -3.20
N LEU A 247 0.63 -7.42 -3.18
CA LEU A 247 0.45 -6.61 -1.97
C LEU A 247 -0.98 -6.06 -1.79
N GLY A 248 -1.84 -6.13 -2.80
CA GLY A 248 -3.15 -5.47 -2.73
C GLY A 248 -3.97 -5.54 -4.02
N LEU A 249 -4.99 -4.69 -4.10
CA LEU A 249 -5.88 -4.56 -5.25
C LEU A 249 -5.46 -3.35 -6.10
N ARG A 250 -5.35 -3.54 -7.42
CA ARG A 250 -5.11 -2.46 -8.39
C ARG A 250 -6.43 -1.82 -8.78
N ILE A 251 -6.47 -0.49 -8.70
CA ILE A 251 -7.69 0.29 -8.82
C ILE A 251 -7.44 1.45 -9.79
N HIS A 252 -8.32 1.63 -10.78
CA HIS A 252 -8.31 2.82 -11.61
C HIS A 252 -8.89 3.99 -10.82
N VAL A 253 -8.08 5.04 -10.63
CA VAL A 253 -8.41 6.20 -9.79
C VAL A 253 -8.92 7.34 -10.65
N ARG A 254 -8.26 7.60 -11.79
CA ARG A 254 -8.66 8.60 -12.79
C ARG A 254 -8.31 8.14 -14.19
N ASP A 255 -9.06 8.64 -15.16
CA ASP A 255 -8.78 8.45 -16.57
C ASP A 255 -9.12 9.75 -17.31
N HIS A 256 -8.19 10.27 -18.09
CA HIS A 256 -8.30 11.58 -18.72
C HIS A 256 -7.95 11.52 -20.19
N TYR A 257 -8.53 12.40 -20.99
CA TYR A 257 -8.04 12.61 -22.35
C TYR A 257 -6.62 13.20 -22.33
N ALA A 258 -5.77 12.67 -23.21
CA ALA A 258 -4.37 13.04 -23.29
C ALA A 258 -3.89 13.17 -24.74
N PHE A 259 -2.77 13.85 -24.88
CA PHE A 259 -2.02 14.03 -26.11
C PHE A 259 -0.61 13.47 -25.89
N VAL A 260 -0.07 12.79 -26.90
CA VAL A 260 1.31 12.35 -26.89
C VAL A 260 1.91 12.41 -28.28
N ASP A 261 3.15 12.86 -28.37
CA ASP A 261 3.98 12.80 -29.56
C ASP A 261 5.21 11.95 -29.21
N LEU A 262 5.21 10.70 -29.65
CA LEU A 262 6.27 9.74 -29.31
C LEU A 262 7.61 10.09 -29.98
N GLU A 263 7.57 10.74 -31.15
CA GLU A 263 8.77 11.13 -31.89
C GLU A 263 9.46 12.32 -31.21
N ARG A 264 8.66 13.32 -30.84
CA ARG A 264 9.15 14.54 -30.17
C ARG A 264 9.29 14.37 -28.66
N LYS A 265 8.77 13.27 -28.11
CA LYS A 265 8.70 12.98 -26.67
C LYS A 265 7.98 14.10 -25.92
N GLU A 266 6.86 14.56 -26.48
CA GLU A 266 6.04 15.63 -25.91
C GLU A 266 4.68 15.05 -25.47
N TRP A 267 4.11 15.51 -24.36
CA TRP A 267 2.80 15.04 -23.91
C TRP A 267 2.00 16.11 -23.17
N ASP A 268 0.69 15.91 -23.05
CA ASP A 268 -0.18 16.69 -22.17
C ASP A 268 -1.44 15.90 -21.82
N PHE A 269 -2.20 16.36 -20.82
CA PHE A 269 -3.54 15.83 -20.51
C PHE A 269 -4.43 16.91 -19.91
N THR A 270 -5.74 16.70 -20.01
CA THR A 270 -6.73 17.59 -19.39
C THR A 270 -7.44 16.93 -18.22
N PRO A 271 -7.43 17.53 -17.00
CA PRO A 271 -8.22 17.05 -15.88
C PRO A 271 -9.69 17.49 -15.96
N ALA A 272 -10.11 18.15 -17.05
CA ALA A 272 -11.45 18.73 -17.19
C ALA A 272 -12.58 17.69 -17.24
N LEU A 273 -12.25 16.42 -17.53
CA LEU A 273 -13.20 15.31 -17.57
C LEU A 273 -12.50 14.04 -17.08
N ASP A 274 -13.15 13.31 -16.16
CA ASP A 274 -12.74 11.97 -15.74
C ASP A 274 -13.56 10.94 -16.53
N LEU A 275 -12.89 10.08 -17.29
CA LEU A 275 -13.48 9.14 -18.25
C LEU A 275 -13.86 7.80 -17.60
N LEU A 276 -13.59 7.61 -16.30
CA LEU A 276 -13.94 6.38 -15.60
C LEU A 276 -15.45 6.22 -15.52
N GLY A 277 -15.98 5.19 -16.18
CA GLY A 277 -17.40 4.85 -16.17
C GLY A 277 -17.83 4.23 -14.84
N ARG A 278 -18.27 5.07 -13.89
CA ARG A 278 -18.80 4.65 -12.58
C ARG A 278 -20.30 4.32 -12.70
N GLN A 279 -20.75 3.23 -12.06
CA GLN A 279 -22.15 2.79 -12.06
C GLN A 279 -23.06 3.80 -11.34
N GLY A 280 -22.67 4.26 -10.14
CA GLY A 280 -23.42 5.26 -9.37
C GLY A 280 -23.24 6.70 -9.87
N GLY A 281 -22.29 6.91 -10.81
CA GLY A 281 -22.04 8.21 -11.44
C GLY A 281 -23.13 8.63 -12.42
N ARG A 282 -23.82 7.68 -13.08
CA ARG A 282 -24.85 8.03 -14.08
C ARG A 282 -26.06 8.78 -13.50
N ASP A 283 -26.38 8.56 -12.23
CA ASP A 283 -27.53 9.20 -11.58
C ASP A 283 -27.16 10.53 -10.89
N THR A 284 -25.88 10.77 -10.58
CA THR A 284 -25.44 12.02 -9.91
C THR A 284 -24.66 12.99 -10.80
N GLU A 285 -24.00 12.52 -11.86
CA GLU A 285 -23.34 13.36 -12.87
C GLU A 285 -24.35 13.86 -13.93
N ALA A 286 -25.49 13.18 -14.09
CA ALA A 286 -26.57 13.61 -14.97
C ALA A 286 -27.46 14.74 -14.41
N GLU A 287 -27.32 15.10 -13.13
CA GLU A 287 -28.12 16.16 -12.49
C GLU A 287 -27.59 17.57 -12.82
N ASP A 288 -26.30 17.71 -13.11
CA ASP A 288 -25.70 18.96 -13.58
C ASP A 288 -25.67 18.96 -15.12
N GLY A 289 -26.78 19.36 -15.78
CA GLY A 289 -26.91 19.44 -17.25
C GLY A 289 -25.85 20.29 -17.99
N ASN A 290 -24.90 20.89 -17.27
CA ASN A 290 -23.72 21.58 -17.78
C ASN A 290 -22.56 20.61 -18.12
N GLU A 291 -22.51 19.42 -17.50
CA GLU A 291 -21.42 18.45 -17.72
C GLU A 291 -21.49 17.78 -19.09
N ASP A 292 -22.68 17.54 -19.63
CA ASP A 292 -22.85 16.99 -20.99
C ASP A 292 -22.22 17.91 -22.05
N GLY A 293 -22.46 19.23 -21.95
CA GLY A 293 -21.89 20.22 -22.87
C GLY A 293 -20.37 20.34 -22.75
N GLN A 294 -19.84 20.27 -21.53
CA GLN A 294 -18.41 20.26 -21.27
C GLN A 294 -17.77 18.98 -21.82
N ARG A 295 -18.36 17.81 -21.57
CA ARG A 295 -17.90 16.51 -22.10
C ARG A 295 -17.83 16.53 -23.61
N GLU A 296 -18.89 17.00 -24.28
CA GLU A 296 -18.94 17.12 -25.73
C GLU A 296 -17.87 18.06 -26.29
N SER A 297 -17.58 19.17 -25.59
CA SER A 297 -16.56 20.14 -26.00
C SER A 297 -15.15 19.60 -25.82
N VAL A 298 -14.88 18.90 -24.72
CA VAL A 298 -13.58 18.26 -24.45
C VAL A 298 -13.33 17.11 -25.42
N GLU A 299 -14.28 16.19 -25.56
CA GLU A 299 -14.19 15.08 -26.52
C GLU A 299 -14.08 15.62 -27.95
N GLY A 300 -14.89 16.63 -28.30
CA GLY A 300 -14.85 17.29 -29.59
C GLY A 300 -13.49 17.92 -29.89
N PHE A 301 -12.83 18.56 -28.92
CA PHE A 301 -11.47 19.04 -29.11
C PHE A 301 -10.47 17.90 -29.28
N TRP A 302 -10.54 16.88 -28.43
CA TRP A 302 -9.59 15.76 -28.42
C TRP A 302 -9.65 14.95 -29.72
N LYS A 303 -10.85 14.71 -30.26
CA LYS A 303 -11.07 14.01 -31.54
C LYS A 303 -10.44 14.72 -32.75
N PHE A 304 -10.20 16.03 -32.66
CA PHE A 304 -9.56 16.83 -33.72
C PHE A 304 -8.03 16.87 -33.60
N LEU A 305 -7.46 16.27 -32.56
CA LEU A 305 -6.03 15.98 -32.53
C LEU A 305 -5.75 14.82 -33.49
N PRO A 306 -4.56 14.76 -34.14
CA PRO A 306 -4.20 13.62 -34.98
C PRO A 306 -4.36 12.30 -34.20
N GLN A 307 -4.97 11.29 -34.80
CA GLN A 307 -5.25 10.01 -34.11
C GLN A 307 -3.98 9.35 -33.59
N ALA A 308 -2.87 9.46 -34.31
CA ALA A 308 -1.57 8.96 -33.86
C ALA A 308 -1.06 9.63 -32.57
N LYS A 309 -1.61 10.79 -32.22
CA LYS A 309 -1.24 11.57 -31.03
C LYS A 309 -2.30 11.57 -29.93
N GLN A 310 -3.42 10.91 -30.17
CA GLN A 310 -4.49 10.76 -29.18
C GLN A 310 -4.10 9.68 -28.17
N ALA A 311 -4.19 10.02 -26.88
CA ALA A 311 -3.91 9.10 -25.78
C ALA A 311 -4.94 9.25 -24.66
N ARG A 312 -4.92 8.31 -23.72
CA ARG A 312 -5.56 8.45 -22.40
C ARG A 312 -4.49 8.54 -21.34
N PHE A 313 -4.66 9.42 -20.36
CA PHE A 313 -3.81 9.50 -19.19
C PHE A 313 -4.51 8.82 -18.02
N VAL A 314 -3.95 7.70 -17.58
CA VAL A 314 -4.55 6.83 -16.57
C VAL A 314 -3.75 6.94 -15.28
N VAL A 315 -4.48 7.08 -14.17
CA VAL A 315 -3.92 7.07 -12.82
C VAL A 315 -4.45 5.85 -12.09
N ASP A 316 -3.55 4.93 -11.78
CA ASP A 316 -3.83 3.73 -11.00
C ASP A 316 -3.36 3.89 -9.57
N GLY A 317 -4.08 3.26 -8.64
CA GLY A 317 -3.74 3.19 -7.22
C GLY A 317 -3.65 1.76 -6.73
N LEU A 318 -2.87 1.53 -5.68
CA LEU A 318 -2.80 0.26 -4.96
C LEU A 318 -3.45 0.39 -3.59
N LEU A 319 -4.54 -0.34 -3.39
CA LEU A 319 -5.14 -0.54 -2.08
C LEU A 319 -4.57 -1.82 -1.47
N ARG A 320 -3.73 -1.69 -0.43
CA ARG A 320 -3.07 -2.85 0.19
C ARG A 320 -4.08 -3.71 0.94
N TYR A 321 -3.85 -5.03 0.96
CA TYR A 321 -4.74 -5.95 1.67
C TYR A 321 -4.74 -5.73 3.19
N ASP A 322 -3.62 -5.29 3.77
CA ASP A 322 -3.53 -4.99 5.20
C ASP A 322 -4.16 -3.64 5.61
N ALA A 323 -4.42 -2.76 4.65
CA ALA A 323 -5.16 -1.51 4.86
C ALA A 323 -6.68 -1.71 4.81
N MET A 324 -7.16 -2.86 4.31
CA MET A 324 -8.59 -3.19 4.25
C MET A 324 -9.06 -3.67 5.62
N THR A 325 -9.90 -2.87 6.27
CA THR A 325 -10.45 -3.16 7.59
C THR A 325 -11.63 -4.13 7.51
N LEU A 326 -12.52 -3.92 6.54
CA LEU A 326 -13.69 -4.74 6.31
C LEU A 326 -14.00 -4.78 4.81
N ILE A 327 -14.52 -5.91 4.34
CA ILE A 327 -15.02 -6.08 2.98
C ILE A 327 -16.47 -6.56 3.10
N ASP A 328 -17.41 -5.81 2.53
CA ASP A 328 -18.78 -6.23 2.30
C ASP A 328 -18.92 -6.68 0.84
N GLU A 329 -19.30 -7.93 0.63
CA GLU A 329 -19.38 -8.52 -0.70
C GLU A 329 -20.62 -8.06 -1.49
N LYS A 330 -21.65 -7.60 -0.79
CA LYS A 330 -22.95 -7.29 -1.39
C LYS A 330 -23.18 -5.79 -1.53
N GLY A 331 -22.61 -5.00 -0.62
CA GLY A 331 -22.93 -3.58 -0.51
C GLY A 331 -24.31 -3.39 0.10
N ASP A 332 -25.03 -2.35 -0.34
CA ASP A 332 -26.31 -1.97 0.22
C ASP A 332 -27.31 -1.46 -0.84
N VAL A 333 -28.43 -0.91 -0.36
CA VAL A 333 -29.53 -0.41 -1.22
C VAL A 333 -29.12 0.82 -2.03
N ALA A 334 -28.21 1.66 -1.51
CA ALA A 334 -27.74 2.86 -2.21
C ALA A 334 -26.65 2.50 -3.25
N HIS A 335 -25.77 1.57 -2.91
CA HIS A 335 -24.72 1.08 -3.79
C HIS A 335 -24.67 -0.45 -3.72
N GLY A 336 -25.36 -1.10 -4.67
CA GLY A 336 -25.43 -2.57 -4.82
C GLY A 336 -24.17 -3.21 -5.41
N MET A 337 -23.00 -2.73 -4.98
CA MET A 337 -21.68 -3.20 -5.36
C MET A 337 -20.85 -3.41 -4.10
N PRO A 338 -19.76 -4.21 -4.13
CA PRO A 338 -18.97 -4.47 -2.94
C PRO A 338 -18.39 -3.20 -2.28
N HIS A 339 -18.40 -3.16 -0.95
CA HIS A 339 -17.78 -2.07 -0.17
C HIS A 339 -16.49 -2.53 0.49
N ILE A 340 -15.46 -1.70 0.40
CA ILE A 340 -14.21 -1.91 1.11
C ILE A 340 -14.01 -0.75 2.08
N TYR A 341 -13.87 -1.06 3.36
CA TYR A 341 -13.60 -0.07 4.41
C TYR A 341 -12.09 0.02 4.62
N ALA A 342 -11.53 1.21 4.45
CA ALA A 342 -10.11 1.49 4.62
C ALA A 342 -9.92 2.92 5.10
N GLU A 343 -8.87 3.19 5.87
CA GLU A 343 -8.59 4.54 6.38
C GLU A 343 -8.13 5.47 5.25
N PHE A 344 -8.69 6.68 5.16
CA PHE A 344 -8.30 7.65 4.13
C PHE A 344 -7.18 8.56 4.66
N ILE A 345 -6.04 8.56 3.95
CA ILE A 345 -4.89 9.37 4.31
C ILE A 345 -4.89 10.65 3.46
N GLY A 346 -5.46 11.73 4.01
CA GLY A 346 -5.42 13.06 3.40
C GLY A 346 -6.23 13.15 2.10
N LYS A 347 -5.60 13.65 1.01
CA LYS A 347 -6.22 13.76 -0.32
C LYS A 347 -5.94 12.56 -1.22
N ALA A 348 -4.99 11.71 -0.84
CA ALA A 348 -4.65 10.51 -1.58
C ALA A 348 -5.71 9.41 -1.35
N GLY A 349 -6.56 9.52 -0.34
CA GLY A 349 -7.49 8.45 0.02
C GLY A 349 -6.73 7.24 0.61
N PRO A 350 -7.21 6.01 0.42
CA PRO A 350 -6.68 4.81 1.08
C PRO A 350 -5.54 4.13 0.30
N PHE A 351 -4.98 4.79 -0.71
CA PHE A 351 -3.98 4.19 -1.60
C PHE A 351 -2.56 4.31 -1.04
N ALA A 352 -1.80 3.22 -1.13
CA ALA A 352 -0.40 3.18 -0.71
C ALA A 352 0.56 3.84 -1.71
N GLY A 353 0.11 4.05 -2.94
CA GLY A 353 0.89 4.64 -4.03
C GLY A 353 0.07 4.71 -5.31
N PHE A 354 0.59 5.48 -6.27
CA PHE A 354 -0.02 5.68 -7.58
C PHE A 354 0.98 5.43 -8.71
N TRP A 355 0.45 4.98 -9.85
CA TRP A 355 1.19 4.90 -11.11
C TRP A 355 0.44 5.70 -12.16
N GLN A 356 1.20 6.42 -12.98
CA GLN A 356 0.68 7.24 -14.05
C GLN A 356 1.27 6.73 -15.35
N HIS A 357 0.41 6.45 -16.33
CA HIS A 357 0.83 6.00 -17.64
C HIS A 357 -0.11 6.56 -18.71
N LEU A 358 0.38 6.58 -19.94
CA LEU A 358 -0.45 6.87 -21.10
C LEU A 358 -0.90 5.56 -21.73
N GLN A 359 -2.13 5.54 -22.24
CA GLN A 359 -2.61 4.48 -23.11
C GLN A 359 -2.78 5.03 -24.52
N VAL A 360 -2.06 4.43 -25.48
CA VAL A 360 -2.12 4.78 -26.90
C VAL A 360 -2.58 3.54 -27.65
N ARG A 361 -3.76 3.61 -28.28
CA ARG A 361 -4.35 2.47 -29.02
C ARG A 361 -4.41 1.15 -28.21
N GLY A 362 -4.55 1.25 -26.89
CA GLY A 362 -4.61 0.10 -25.98
C GLY A 362 -3.25 -0.37 -25.43
N GLU A 363 -2.14 0.21 -25.89
CA GLU A 363 -0.81 -0.08 -25.36
C GLU A 363 -0.41 0.93 -24.27
N GLU A 364 0.25 0.43 -23.22
CA GLU A 364 0.75 1.25 -22.13
C GLU A 364 2.10 1.88 -22.51
N VAL A 365 2.16 3.21 -22.41
CA VAL A 365 3.37 4.01 -22.59
C VAL A 365 3.75 4.64 -21.25
N THR A 366 4.90 4.23 -20.73
CA THR A 366 5.48 4.83 -19.52
C THR A 366 6.14 6.15 -19.87
N LEU A 367 5.82 7.20 -19.13
CA LEU A 367 6.46 8.51 -19.25
C LEU A 367 7.80 8.49 -18.50
N GLY A 368 8.90 8.35 -19.23
CA GLY A 368 10.26 8.52 -18.70
C GLY A 368 10.69 10.00 -18.61
N ASP A 369 11.88 10.23 -18.05
CA ASP A 369 12.46 11.58 -17.87
C ASP A 369 12.67 12.34 -19.18
N GLU A 370 12.71 11.61 -20.31
CA GLU A 370 12.85 12.16 -21.65
C GLU A 370 11.58 12.84 -22.17
N PHE A 371 10.43 12.62 -21.54
CA PHE A 371 9.15 13.19 -21.97
C PHE A 371 8.90 14.57 -21.37
N LYS A 372 8.67 15.56 -22.23
CA LYS A 372 8.37 16.93 -21.83
C LYS A 372 6.87 17.22 -21.88
N ARG A 373 6.32 17.76 -20.79
CA ARG A 373 4.94 18.22 -20.80
C ARG A 373 4.80 19.55 -21.57
N LEU A 374 3.88 19.60 -22.53
CA LEU A 374 3.43 20.81 -23.23
C LEU A 374 2.02 21.20 -22.77
N MET A 375 1.56 22.42 -23.09
CA MET A 375 0.18 22.83 -22.88
C MET A 375 -0.58 22.78 -24.21
N VAL A 376 -1.07 21.60 -24.56
CA VAL A 376 -1.85 21.35 -25.78
C VAL A 376 -3.34 21.61 -25.52
N PHE A 377 -3.82 21.24 -24.34
CA PHE A 377 -5.22 21.45 -23.97
C PHE A 377 -5.46 22.90 -23.53
N PRO A 378 -6.52 23.55 -24.03
CA PRO A 378 -6.85 24.92 -23.64
C PRO A 378 -7.44 24.96 -22.22
N LYS A 379 -7.35 26.13 -21.55
CA LYS A 379 -8.00 26.35 -20.25
C LYS A 379 -9.53 26.34 -20.33
N ALA A 380 -10.08 26.79 -21.46
CA ALA A 380 -11.50 26.76 -21.78
C ALA A 380 -11.67 26.09 -23.14
N PHE A 381 -12.53 25.07 -23.20
CA PHE A 381 -12.73 24.28 -24.42
C PHE A 381 -13.64 25.04 -25.39
N PRO A 382 -13.25 25.15 -26.67
CA PRO A 382 -14.13 25.72 -27.68
C PRO A 382 -15.33 24.81 -27.90
N PRO A 383 -16.46 25.34 -28.39
CA PRO A 383 -17.56 24.50 -28.86
C PRO A 383 -17.09 23.56 -29.96
N ARG A 384 -17.79 22.45 -30.14
CA ARG A 384 -17.48 21.45 -31.16
C ARG A 384 -17.41 22.12 -32.54
N ARG A 385 -16.31 21.89 -33.25
CA ARG A 385 -16.11 22.46 -34.59
C ARG A 385 -17.04 21.74 -35.58
N LEU A 386 -17.90 22.49 -36.25
CA LEU A 386 -18.73 22.01 -37.35
C LEU A 386 -18.46 22.89 -38.56
N GLY A 387 -17.92 22.29 -39.62
CA GLY A 387 -17.68 22.93 -40.90
C GLY A 387 -18.90 22.86 -41.80
N LYS A 388 -18.67 22.87 -43.11
CA LYS A 388 -19.73 22.74 -44.11
C LYS A 388 -20.27 21.31 -44.13
N VAL A 389 -21.60 21.19 -44.19
CA VAL A 389 -22.29 19.90 -44.29
C VAL A 389 -22.66 19.62 -45.74
N TYR A 390 -22.14 18.53 -46.31
CA TYR A 390 -22.38 18.09 -47.68
C TYR A 390 -23.40 16.95 -47.69
N LYS A 391 -24.69 17.30 -47.61
CA LYS A 391 -25.80 16.32 -47.65
C LYS A 391 -26.09 15.83 -49.08
N ASP A 392 -26.07 16.75 -50.04
CA ASP A 392 -26.50 16.48 -51.42
C ASP A 392 -25.35 16.00 -52.34
N ALA A 393 -24.13 15.91 -51.80
CA ALA A 393 -22.95 15.48 -52.52
C ALA A 393 -22.27 14.31 -51.78
N PRO A 394 -22.88 13.11 -51.79
CA PRO A 394 -22.29 11.95 -51.14
C PRO A 394 -20.96 11.60 -51.81
N LEU A 395 -19.99 11.20 -50.98
CA LEU A 395 -18.72 10.72 -51.50
C LEU A 395 -18.94 9.41 -52.26
N GLN A 396 -18.30 9.29 -53.42
CA GLN A 396 -18.33 8.04 -54.18
C GLN A 396 -17.35 7.04 -53.58
N PHE A 397 -17.86 6.18 -52.71
CA PHE A 397 -17.11 5.04 -52.17
C PHE A 397 -17.21 3.80 -53.07
N ASP A 398 -16.14 3.01 -53.09
CA ASP A 398 -16.14 1.67 -53.65
C ASP A 398 -17.11 0.73 -52.89
N ALA A 399 -17.41 -0.43 -53.48
CA ALA A 399 -18.39 -1.36 -52.94
C ALA A 399 -18.03 -1.86 -51.53
N ASN A 400 -16.74 -2.11 -51.25
CA ASN A 400 -16.30 -2.64 -49.97
C ASN A 400 -16.37 -1.57 -48.87
N THR A 401 -15.90 -0.35 -49.15
CA THR A 401 -16.01 0.78 -48.21
C THR A 401 -17.47 1.09 -47.89
N ARG A 402 -18.36 1.03 -48.88
CA ARG A 402 -19.80 1.20 -48.67
C ARG A 402 -20.41 0.10 -47.81
N GLU A 403 -20.04 -1.15 -48.05
CA GLU A 403 -20.49 -2.28 -47.23
C GLU A 403 -19.98 -2.18 -45.79
N ALA A 404 -18.73 -1.74 -45.59
CA ALA A 404 -18.16 -1.49 -44.27
C ALA A 404 -18.93 -0.39 -43.51
N LEU A 405 -19.31 0.71 -44.17
CA LEU A 405 -20.18 1.73 -43.58
C LEU A 405 -21.55 1.17 -43.16
N LYS A 406 -22.15 0.30 -43.98
CA LYS A 406 -23.44 -0.34 -43.68
C LYS A 406 -23.37 -1.33 -42.53
N LYS A 407 -22.27 -2.08 -42.44
CA LYS A 407 -22.01 -3.05 -41.35
C LYS A 407 -21.52 -2.37 -40.07
N TYR A 408 -21.47 -1.05 -40.04
CA TYR A 408 -20.91 -0.26 -38.94
C TYR A 408 -19.45 -0.58 -38.62
N GLU A 409 -18.69 -1.13 -39.57
CA GLU A 409 -17.25 -1.32 -39.42
C GLU A 409 -16.54 0.03 -39.31
N ALA A 410 -15.45 0.10 -38.54
CA ALA A 410 -14.73 1.35 -38.29
C ALA A 410 -14.03 1.83 -39.58
N ILE A 411 -14.48 2.98 -40.09
CA ILE A 411 -13.79 3.71 -41.15
C ILE A 411 -13.34 5.02 -40.53
N ASP A 412 -12.09 5.01 -40.08
CA ASP A 412 -11.52 6.11 -39.31
C ASP A 412 -10.64 7.01 -40.19
N THR A 413 -10.48 6.65 -41.48
CA THR A 413 -9.60 7.33 -42.42
C THR A 413 -10.10 7.22 -43.87
N LEU A 414 -10.00 8.31 -44.62
CA LEU A 414 -10.20 8.37 -46.07
C LEU A 414 -8.89 8.73 -46.78
N TYR A 415 -8.70 8.18 -47.98
CA TYR A 415 -7.46 8.27 -48.75
C TYR A 415 -7.67 8.93 -50.10
N ASP A 416 -6.84 9.91 -50.45
CA ASP A 416 -6.91 10.61 -51.74
C ASP A 416 -5.53 10.94 -52.31
N VAL A 417 -5.32 10.63 -53.58
CA VAL A 417 -4.10 10.94 -54.34
C VAL A 417 -4.38 11.89 -55.51
N GLU A 418 -5.64 11.97 -55.95
CA GLU A 418 -6.04 12.70 -57.15
C GLU A 418 -6.70 14.05 -56.82
N ASN A 419 -6.62 14.47 -55.55
CA ASN A 419 -7.25 15.69 -55.03
C ASN A 419 -8.79 15.72 -55.23
N ARG A 420 -9.44 14.55 -55.30
CA ARG A 420 -10.91 14.43 -55.38
C ARG A 420 -11.59 15.02 -54.13
N LEU A 421 -10.94 14.90 -52.99
CA LEU A 421 -11.43 15.36 -51.68
C LEU A 421 -10.85 16.72 -51.28
N ALA A 422 -10.06 17.39 -52.13
CA ALA A 422 -9.33 18.62 -51.78
C ALA A 422 -10.22 19.82 -51.43
N HIS A 423 -11.51 19.75 -51.72
CA HIS A 423 -12.51 20.75 -51.35
C HIS A 423 -12.95 20.63 -49.88
N LEU A 424 -12.68 19.49 -49.23
CA LEU A 424 -13.04 19.24 -47.83
C LEU A 424 -12.02 19.88 -46.88
N GLN A 425 -12.53 20.45 -45.80
CA GLN A 425 -11.74 21.07 -44.74
C GLN A 425 -11.94 20.36 -43.40
N VAL A 426 -11.02 20.58 -42.47
CA VAL A 426 -11.16 20.08 -41.08
C VAL A 426 -12.43 20.66 -40.46
N GLY A 427 -13.30 19.78 -39.97
CA GLY A 427 -14.60 20.09 -39.41
C GLY A 427 -15.77 19.84 -40.35
N ASP A 428 -15.52 19.75 -41.66
CA ASP A 428 -16.56 19.47 -42.65
C ASP A 428 -17.19 18.09 -42.41
N VAL A 429 -18.47 17.96 -42.78
CA VAL A 429 -19.25 16.74 -42.61
C VAL A 429 -19.77 16.29 -43.96
N VAL A 430 -19.47 15.05 -44.33
CA VAL A 430 -19.90 14.46 -45.61
C VAL A 430 -20.85 13.30 -45.36
N LEU A 431 -21.87 13.17 -46.21
CA LEU A 431 -22.75 12.00 -46.17
C LEU A 431 -21.97 10.75 -46.59
N GLY A 432 -21.89 9.80 -45.67
CA GLY A 432 -21.17 8.54 -45.86
C GLY A 432 -22.01 7.52 -46.64
N GLU A 433 -23.17 7.18 -46.09
CA GLU A 433 -24.11 6.23 -46.70
C GLU A 433 -25.55 6.73 -46.51
N PRO A 434 -26.26 7.09 -47.60
CA PRO A 434 -27.62 7.62 -47.54
C PRO A 434 -28.62 6.69 -46.83
N THR A 435 -28.44 5.37 -46.96
CA THR A 435 -29.42 4.42 -46.41
C THR A 435 -29.35 4.28 -44.89
N THR A 436 -28.24 4.65 -44.26
CA THR A 436 -28.01 4.49 -42.82
C THR A 436 -27.93 5.82 -42.06
N ASP A 437 -28.09 6.96 -42.76
CA ASP A 437 -27.97 8.30 -42.19
C ASP A 437 -26.66 8.51 -41.40
N VAL A 438 -25.60 7.89 -41.93
CA VAL A 438 -24.24 7.93 -41.40
C VAL A 438 -23.47 9.04 -42.12
N TYR A 439 -22.88 9.94 -41.34
CA TYR A 439 -22.00 10.99 -41.83
C TYR A 439 -20.58 10.78 -41.30
N LEU A 440 -19.62 11.32 -42.03
CA LEU A 440 -18.21 11.33 -41.66
C LEU A 440 -17.80 12.79 -41.43
N GLN A 441 -17.37 13.10 -40.22
CA GLN A 441 -16.80 14.40 -39.87
C GLN A 441 -15.28 14.34 -40.08
N ILE A 442 -14.73 15.23 -40.89
CA ILE A 442 -13.28 15.34 -41.09
C ILE A 442 -12.66 15.93 -39.82
N THR A 443 -11.84 15.16 -39.12
CA THR A 443 -11.19 15.61 -37.88
C THR A 443 -9.77 16.12 -38.13
N ASN A 444 -9.08 15.55 -39.11
CA ASN A 444 -7.72 15.95 -39.47
C ASN A 444 -7.43 15.71 -40.95
N ILE A 445 -6.51 16.50 -41.52
CA ILE A 445 -6.04 16.37 -42.91
C ILE A 445 -4.53 16.57 -42.93
N TYR A 446 -3.80 15.61 -43.49
CA TYR A 446 -2.35 15.74 -43.69
C TYR A 446 -1.88 15.00 -44.95
N LYS A 447 -0.68 15.37 -45.42
CA LYS A 447 -0.04 14.73 -46.58
C LYS A 447 1.16 13.92 -46.11
N VAL A 448 1.28 12.71 -46.63
CA VAL A 448 2.36 11.76 -46.29
C VAL A 448 2.72 10.93 -47.52
N ARG A 449 3.94 10.41 -47.58
CA ARG A 449 4.31 9.45 -48.64
C ARG A 449 3.69 8.09 -48.34
N ALA A 450 3.13 7.43 -49.35
CA ALA A 450 2.41 6.17 -49.17
C ALA A 450 3.28 5.05 -48.56
N ASP A 451 4.55 4.95 -48.96
CA ASP A 451 5.52 3.99 -48.39
C ASP A 451 5.83 4.27 -46.92
N THR A 452 5.97 5.53 -46.53
CA THR A 452 6.14 5.92 -45.12
C THR A 452 4.91 5.57 -44.30
N TYR A 453 3.72 5.94 -44.79
CA TYR A 453 2.46 5.68 -44.08
C TYR A 453 2.21 4.19 -43.86
N ARG A 454 2.50 3.34 -44.85
CA ARG A 454 2.41 1.88 -44.74
C ARG A 454 3.35 1.31 -43.66
N LYS A 455 4.55 1.86 -43.52
CA LYS A 455 5.51 1.42 -42.50
C LYS A 455 5.05 1.78 -41.09
N GLU A 456 4.48 2.98 -40.94
CA GLU A 456 3.95 3.47 -39.66
C GLU A 456 2.64 2.77 -39.27
N HIS A 457 1.85 2.33 -40.27
CA HIS A 457 0.57 1.64 -40.08
C HIS A 457 0.63 0.23 -40.69
N SER A 458 1.38 -0.65 -40.01
CA SER A 458 1.54 -2.06 -40.40
C SER A 458 0.30 -2.93 -40.14
N ASP A 459 -0.76 -2.37 -39.54
CA ASP A 459 -2.03 -3.05 -39.36
C ASP A 459 -2.63 -3.45 -40.72
N PHE A 460 -2.86 -4.74 -40.89
CA PHE A 460 -3.45 -5.34 -42.07
C PHE A 460 -4.78 -4.68 -42.47
N ARG A 461 -5.60 -4.27 -41.49
CA ARG A 461 -6.87 -3.58 -41.74
C ARG A 461 -6.67 -2.22 -42.39
N VAL A 462 -5.69 -1.45 -41.92
CA VAL A 462 -5.38 -0.13 -42.47
C VAL A 462 -4.86 -0.26 -43.90
N GLN A 463 -3.95 -1.21 -44.13
CA GLN A 463 -3.40 -1.49 -45.46
C GLN A 463 -4.49 -1.90 -46.45
N ARG A 464 -5.35 -2.85 -46.05
CA ARG A 464 -6.46 -3.34 -46.88
C ARG A 464 -7.48 -2.24 -47.19
N ASN A 465 -7.83 -1.41 -46.20
CA ASN A 465 -8.75 -0.30 -46.38
C ASN A 465 -8.20 0.73 -47.38
N MET A 466 -6.91 1.05 -47.27
CA MET A 466 -6.23 1.93 -48.21
C MET A 466 -6.25 1.38 -49.65
N GLU A 467 -5.97 0.08 -49.84
CA GLU A 467 -6.04 -0.57 -51.14
C GLU A 467 -7.46 -0.57 -51.74
N TRP A 468 -8.49 -0.81 -50.91
CA TRP A 468 -9.89 -0.77 -51.35
C TRP A 468 -10.31 0.61 -51.85
N GLN A 469 -10.01 1.66 -51.09
CA GLN A 469 -10.42 3.02 -51.43
C GLN A 469 -9.69 3.57 -52.68
N LEU A 470 -8.43 3.17 -52.88
CA LEU A 470 -7.60 3.66 -53.98
C LEU A 470 -7.63 2.76 -55.21
N GLN A 471 -8.05 1.50 -55.07
CA GLN A 471 -8.15 0.50 -56.14
C GLN A 471 -6.85 0.24 -56.91
N ARG A 472 -5.69 0.61 -56.33
CA ARG A 472 -4.36 0.40 -56.91
C ARG A 472 -3.30 0.34 -55.82
N ASP A 473 -2.17 -0.27 -56.15
CA ASP A 473 -1.02 -0.32 -55.27
C ASP A 473 -0.22 0.98 -55.36
N LEU A 474 -0.04 1.67 -54.23
CA LEU A 474 0.76 2.90 -54.15
C LEU A 474 2.16 2.59 -53.58
N GLN A 475 3.19 3.13 -54.24
CA GLN A 475 4.57 3.03 -53.73
C GLN A 475 5.07 4.37 -53.18
N GLN A 476 5.55 5.28 -54.03
CA GLN A 476 6.23 6.50 -53.58
C GLN A 476 5.39 7.78 -53.67
N GLU A 477 4.12 7.65 -54.07
CA GLU A 477 3.21 8.78 -54.29
C GLU A 477 2.86 9.50 -52.97
N VAL A 478 2.55 10.80 -53.08
CA VAL A 478 2.06 11.60 -51.96
C VAL A 478 0.57 11.34 -51.80
N LEU A 479 0.20 10.83 -50.63
CA LEU A 479 -1.15 10.52 -50.21
C LEU A 479 -1.66 11.64 -49.31
N THR A 480 -2.87 12.13 -49.58
CA THR A 480 -3.62 12.98 -48.64
C THR A 480 -4.51 12.07 -47.79
N VAL A 481 -4.32 12.14 -46.48
CA VAL A 481 -5.02 11.34 -45.48
C VAL A 481 -6.01 12.25 -44.76
N TYR A 482 -7.27 11.82 -44.73
CA TYR A 482 -8.35 12.50 -44.02
C TYR A 482 -8.76 11.59 -42.85
N GLU A 483 -8.45 11.97 -41.63
CA GLU A 483 -8.99 11.29 -40.44
C GLU A 483 -10.44 11.69 -40.27
N VAL A 484 -11.30 10.73 -39.93
CA VAL A 484 -12.74 10.96 -39.81
C VAL A 484 -13.32 10.38 -38.52
N ASP A 485 -14.31 11.08 -37.96
CA ASP A 485 -15.18 10.57 -36.89
C ASP A 485 -16.57 10.28 -37.47
N ARG A 486 -17.14 9.13 -37.11
CA ARG A 486 -18.49 8.79 -37.53
C ARG A 486 -19.50 9.56 -36.67
N ILE A 487 -20.42 10.26 -37.33
CA ILE A 487 -21.56 10.89 -36.66
C ILE A 487 -22.88 10.46 -37.30
N TYR A 488 -23.94 10.40 -36.51
CA TYR A 488 -25.27 10.03 -36.96
C TYR A 488 -26.13 11.28 -37.18
N GLY A 489 -27.18 11.19 -38.00
CA GLY A 489 -28.04 12.35 -38.27
C GLY A 489 -28.61 13.01 -37.03
N TRP A 490 -29.03 12.24 -36.02
CA TRP A 490 -29.48 12.79 -34.74
C TRP A 490 -28.38 13.58 -33.98
N MET A 491 -27.11 13.17 -34.11
CA MET A 491 -25.99 13.91 -33.54
C MET A 491 -25.77 15.20 -34.33
N LEU A 492 -25.84 15.13 -35.66
CA LEU A 492 -25.69 16.27 -36.55
C LEU A 492 -26.79 17.31 -36.30
N GLU A 493 -28.05 16.88 -36.19
CA GLU A 493 -29.18 17.74 -35.81
C GLU A 493 -28.92 18.47 -34.50
N ARG A 494 -28.41 17.74 -33.49
CA ARG A 494 -28.06 18.32 -32.18
C ARG A 494 -26.92 19.33 -32.26
N MET A 495 -25.96 19.13 -33.16
CA MET A 495 -24.87 20.08 -33.40
C MET A 495 -25.32 21.32 -34.17
N THR A 496 -26.32 21.18 -35.05
CA THR A 496 -26.89 22.29 -35.81
C THR A 496 -27.97 23.06 -35.06
N ALA A 497 -28.60 22.46 -34.03
CA ALA A 497 -29.59 23.12 -33.20
C ALA A 497 -28.93 24.20 -32.33
N ASN A 498 -29.44 25.44 -32.40
CA ASN A 498 -28.90 26.58 -31.65
C ASN A 498 -28.86 26.29 -30.13
N PRO A 499 -27.80 26.70 -29.41
CA PRO A 499 -27.69 26.51 -27.96
C PRO A 499 -28.81 27.17 -27.12
N THR A 500 -29.59 28.08 -27.71
CA THR A 500 -30.62 28.87 -27.02
C THR A 500 -31.98 28.16 -26.85
N GLU A 501 -32.20 26.98 -27.42
CA GLU A 501 -33.52 26.30 -27.37
C GLU A 501 -33.63 25.13 -26.37
N LYS A 502 -32.59 24.82 -25.59
CA LYS A 502 -32.66 23.74 -24.60
C LYS A 502 -32.99 24.23 -23.19
N SER A 503 -34.27 24.41 -22.91
CA SER A 503 -34.83 24.22 -21.56
C SER A 503 -36.31 23.84 -21.64
N GLY A 504 -36.58 22.57 -21.90
CA GLY A 504 -37.89 21.96 -21.70
C GLY A 504 -37.69 20.56 -21.15
N PRO A 505 -38.26 20.20 -19.98
CA PRO A 505 -38.05 18.90 -19.38
C PRO A 505 -38.60 17.81 -20.32
N ARG A 506 -37.77 16.78 -20.57
CA ARG A 506 -38.20 15.55 -21.22
C ARG A 506 -39.31 14.94 -20.37
N LYS A 507 -40.56 15.00 -20.84
CA LYS A 507 -41.66 14.22 -20.26
C LYS A 507 -41.28 12.74 -20.36
N GLY A 508 -41.10 12.11 -19.21
CA GLY A 508 -40.92 10.66 -19.10
C GLY A 508 -42.10 9.95 -19.76
N ARG A 509 -41.80 8.97 -20.60
CA ARG A 509 -42.77 7.95 -21.00
C ARG A 509 -42.94 7.00 -19.82
N SER A 510 -44.19 6.89 -19.36
CA SER A 510 -44.72 5.92 -18.41
C SER A 510 -44.46 4.48 -18.86
#